data_AF-A0A968SP85-F1
#
_entry.id   AF-A0A968SP85-F1
#
_cell.length_a   1.000
_cell.length_b   1.000
_cell.length_c   1.000
_cell.angle_alpha   90.00
_cell.angle_beta   90.00
_cell.angle_gamma   90.00
#
_symmetry.space_group_name_H-M   'P 1'
#
loop_
_entity.id
_entity.type
_entity.pdbx_description
1 polymer ?
#
loop_
_entity_poly.entity_id
_entity_poly.type
_entity_poly.pdbx_seq_one_letter_code
_entity_poly.pdbx_strand_id
1 'polypeptide(L)'
;MSNSSLTDNRARDFGGGIRVGVTATVSNSTLKGNTAGSGGGIFALNVTVSNSTLSSNSAGSNGGGINTGTVMVNNSTLSGNSAGTLGGGIAAGTAAVSNSTLSGNSAGSSGGGGIGANTATVSNSIISGNSTSASGNRECNTGVAAASFNLFGFNNDEGGCPTTGSNIVPSEDVNQILDSLADNGGFIPGAPGSTVTIQTQSLPAGSPAINAGDPNFKTPPDFDQRGSGFPRIVNTTVDIGAFEVQ
;
A
#
# COMPACT_ATOMS: atom_id res chain seq x y z
N MET A 1 10.01 11.11 9.14
CA MET A 1 9.14 12.17 8.58
C MET A 1 7.74 11.93 9.13
N SER A 2 7.09 12.98 9.63
CA SER A 2 5.71 12.92 10.09
C SER A 2 4.94 14.17 9.68
N ASN A 3 3.63 14.04 9.44
CA ASN A 3 2.74 15.16 9.12
C ASN A 3 3.31 16.06 8.01
N SER A 4 3.85 15.46 6.95
CA SER A 4 4.61 16.16 5.92
C SER A 4 4.27 15.66 4.52
N SER A 5 4.65 16.45 3.51
CA SER A 5 4.50 16.07 2.10
C SER A 5 5.85 16.22 1.37
N LEU A 6 6.25 15.19 0.62
CA LEU A 6 7.37 15.22 -0.32
C LEU A 6 6.85 14.90 -1.71
N THR A 7 6.88 15.90 -2.59
CA THR A 7 6.29 15.79 -3.91
C THR A 7 7.30 16.11 -5.00
N ASP A 8 7.24 15.34 -6.10
CA ASP A 8 7.94 15.60 -7.36
C ASP A 8 9.47 15.75 -7.25
N ASN A 9 10.07 15.10 -6.25
CA ASN A 9 11.52 15.08 -6.07
C ASN A 9 12.17 14.07 -7.02
N ARG A 10 13.39 14.36 -7.48
CA ARG A 10 14.13 13.50 -8.41
C ARG A 10 15.55 13.23 -7.93
N ALA A 11 15.89 11.96 -7.79
CA ALA A 11 17.25 11.49 -7.60
C ALA A 11 17.71 10.69 -8.84
N ARG A 12 19.03 10.67 -9.10
CA ARG A 12 19.59 9.83 -10.16
C ARG A 12 19.56 8.35 -9.76
N ASP A 13 20.02 8.06 -8.54
CA ASP A 13 20.31 6.69 -8.13
C ASP A 13 19.28 6.15 -7.12
N PHE A 14 19.13 6.76 -5.94
CA PHE A 14 18.35 6.18 -4.84
C PHE A 14 17.47 7.19 -4.12
N GLY A 15 16.24 6.78 -3.79
CA GLY A 15 15.36 7.48 -2.83
C GLY A 15 14.94 8.86 -3.32
N GLY A 16 13.99 8.90 -4.26
CA GLY A 16 13.56 10.16 -4.89
C GLY A 16 12.98 11.12 -3.86
N GLY A 17 12.12 10.63 -2.96
CA GLY A 17 11.63 11.39 -1.81
C GLY A 17 12.55 11.27 -0.60
N ILE A 18 12.83 10.04 -0.16
CA ILE A 18 13.64 9.76 1.04
C ILE A 18 14.77 8.78 0.71
N ARG A 19 16.00 9.17 1.01
CA ARG A 19 17.18 8.30 1.02
C ARG A 19 17.85 8.36 2.39
N VAL A 20 17.90 7.24 3.11
CA VAL A 20 18.63 7.10 4.37
C VAL A 20 19.37 5.77 4.42
N GLY A 21 20.56 5.74 5.03
CA GLY A 21 21.41 4.54 5.02
C GLY A 21 20.90 3.38 5.87
N VAL A 22 20.06 3.65 6.88
CA VAL A 22 19.60 2.63 7.84
C VAL A 22 18.09 2.61 7.92
N THR A 23 17.48 3.52 8.70
CA THR A 23 16.03 3.46 8.99
C THR A 23 15.31 4.70 8.52
N ALA A 24 14.22 4.50 7.78
CA ALA A 24 13.22 5.53 7.48
C ALA A 24 11.92 5.21 8.23
N THR A 25 11.40 6.18 8.97
CA THR A 25 10.05 6.13 9.54
C THR A 25 9.22 7.24 8.94
N VAL A 26 8.08 6.89 8.34
CA VAL A 26 7.13 7.79 7.70
C VAL A 26 5.77 7.59 8.34
N SER A 27 5.20 8.64 8.90
CA SER A 27 3.86 8.58 9.49
C SER A 27 3.02 9.76 9.05
N ASN A 28 1.71 9.58 8.86
CA ASN A 28 0.80 10.70 8.59
C ASN A 28 1.29 11.61 7.45
N SER A 29 1.87 11.04 6.39
CA SER A 29 2.60 11.81 5.39
C SER A 29 2.25 11.39 3.96
N THR A 30 2.51 12.28 3.02
CA THR A 30 2.31 12.04 1.59
C THR A 30 3.64 12.07 0.87
N LEU A 31 3.98 11.00 0.14
CA LEU A 31 5.11 10.96 -0.79
C LEU A 31 4.54 10.73 -2.19
N LYS A 32 4.59 11.75 -3.04
CA LYS A 32 3.92 11.72 -4.35
C LYS A 32 4.84 12.10 -5.50
N GLY A 33 4.78 11.38 -6.62
CA GLY A 33 5.47 11.81 -7.85
C GLY A 33 6.99 11.77 -7.79
N ASN A 34 7.58 11.17 -6.74
CA ASN A 34 9.03 11.16 -6.59
C ASN A 34 9.67 10.11 -7.49
N THR A 35 10.84 10.42 -8.06
CA THR A 35 11.51 9.58 -9.06
C THR A 35 12.96 9.28 -8.69
N ALA A 36 13.40 8.01 -8.84
CA ALA A 36 14.79 7.60 -8.65
C ALA A 36 15.20 6.42 -9.54
N GLY A 37 16.47 6.01 -9.51
CA GLY A 37 16.91 4.73 -10.07
C GLY A 37 16.31 3.55 -9.31
N SER A 38 16.27 3.61 -7.98
CA SER A 38 15.69 2.62 -7.05
C SER A 38 15.00 3.34 -5.88
N GLY A 39 13.83 2.88 -5.47
CA GLY A 39 13.07 3.51 -4.38
C GLY A 39 12.59 4.90 -4.78
N GLY A 40 11.63 4.98 -5.69
CA GLY A 40 11.12 6.27 -6.20
C GLY A 40 10.63 7.17 -5.05
N GLY A 41 9.81 6.62 -4.16
CA GLY A 41 9.43 7.26 -2.91
C GLY A 41 10.53 7.15 -1.85
N ILE A 42 10.88 5.92 -1.45
CA ILE A 42 11.78 5.65 -0.32
C ILE A 42 12.84 4.61 -0.70
N PHE A 43 14.09 4.90 -0.35
CA PHE A 43 15.19 3.94 -0.34
C PHE A 43 15.91 3.94 1.02
N ALA A 44 15.89 2.79 1.72
CA ALA A 44 16.58 2.59 3.00
C ALA A 44 16.86 1.09 3.27
N LEU A 45 17.54 0.75 4.36
CA LEU A 45 17.71 -0.65 4.79
C LEU A 45 16.45 -1.17 5.51
N ASN A 46 15.84 -0.32 6.34
CA ASN A 46 14.63 -0.58 7.09
C ASN A 46 13.64 0.56 6.89
N VAL A 47 12.38 0.23 6.60
CA VAL A 47 11.32 1.22 6.38
C VAL A 47 10.11 0.88 7.22
N THR A 48 9.57 1.88 7.93
CA THR A 48 8.25 1.81 8.56
C THR A 48 7.37 2.92 7.99
N VAL A 49 6.21 2.56 7.45
CA VAL A 49 5.21 3.48 6.93
C VAL A 49 3.89 3.26 7.66
N SER A 50 3.33 4.32 8.24
CA SER A 50 2.02 4.29 8.89
C SER A 50 1.14 5.46 8.50
N ASN A 51 -0.18 5.25 8.36
CA ASN A 51 -1.16 6.32 8.10
C ASN A 51 -0.75 7.25 6.96
N SER A 52 -0.14 6.72 5.90
CA SER A 52 0.53 7.53 4.89
C SER A 52 0.11 7.14 3.48
N THR A 53 0.29 8.08 2.56
CA THR A 53 0.02 7.87 1.14
C THR A 53 1.33 7.94 0.36
N LEU A 54 1.69 6.85 -0.30
CA LEU A 54 2.77 6.82 -1.29
C LEU A 54 2.14 6.64 -2.66
N SER A 55 2.14 7.69 -3.49
CA SER A 55 1.47 7.62 -4.79
C SER A 55 2.27 8.14 -5.97
N SER A 56 2.07 7.52 -7.13
CA SER A 56 2.69 7.97 -8.38
C SER A 56 4.22 8.10 -8.32
N ASN A 57 4.89 7.40 -7.41
CA ASN A 57 6.34 7.40 -7.35
C ASN A 57 6.90 6.41 -8.37
N SER A 58 8.07 6.72 -8.95
CA SER A 58 8.64 5.93 -10.04
C SER A 58 10.10 5.57 -9.80
N ALA A 59 10.45 4.31 -10.07
CA ALA A 59 11.82 3.83 -10.03
C ALA A 59 12.23 3.20 -11.38
N GLY A 60 13.44 3.51 -11.85
CA GLY A 60 13.98 2.89 -13.06
C GLY A 60 14.22 1.38 -12.93
N SER A 61 14.42 0.88 -11.71
CA SER A 61 14.67 -0.55 -11.42
C SER A 61 13.64 -1.12 -10.45
N ASN A 62 13.88 -1.04 -9.14
CA ASN A 62 13.05 -1.72 -8.13
C ASN A 62 12.40 -0.72 -7.18
N GLY A 63 11.16 -1.01 -6.76
CA GLY A 63 10.45 -0.29 -5.72
C GLY A 63 10.05 1.11 -6.16
N GLY A 64 8.98 1.24 -6.92
CA GLY A 64 8.44 2.55 -7.32
C GLY A 64 8.08 3.37 -6.09
N GLY A 65 7.32 2.78 -5.17
CA GLY A 65 7.04 3.35 -3.85
C GLY A 65 8.22 3.18 -2.91
N ILE A 66 8.58 1.92 -2.60
CA ILE A 66 9.57 1.57 -1.58
C ILE A 66 10.54 0.51 -2.11
N ASN A 67 11.85 0.75 -1.95
CA ASN A 67 12.89 -0.25 -2.13
C ASN A 67 13.73 -0.37 -0.84
N THR A 68 13.79 -1.56 -0.24
CA THR A 68 14.44 -1.73 1.05
C THR A 68 14.85 -3.18 1.35
N GLY A 69 15.65 -3.38 2.41
CA GLY A 69 15.90 -4.72 2.96
C GLY A 69 14.67 -5.26 3.70
N THR A 70 14.12 -4.47 4.63
CA THR A 70 12.91 -4.80 5.39
C THR A 70 11.92 -3.64 5.40
N VAL A 71 10.63 -3.94 5.27
CA VAL A 71 9.54 -2.96 5.36
C VAL A 71 8.41 -3.42 6.28
N MET A 72 7.86 -2.47 7.03
CA MET A 72 6.55 -2.57 7.67
C MET A 72 5.65 -1.46 7.13
N VAL A 73 4.53 -1.83 6.52
CA VAL A 73 3.49 -0.91 6.06
C VAL A 73 2.22 -1.21 6.85
N ASN A 74 1.68 -0.20 7.52
CA ASN A 74 0.47 -0.33 8.33
C ASN A 74 -0.49 0.81 8.02
N ASN A 75 -1.78 0.53 7.87
CA ASN A 75 -2.82 1.56 7.75
C ASN A 75 -2.48 2.62 6.67
N SER A 76 -1.96 2.19 5.53
CA SER A 76 -1.38 3.08 4.51
C SER A 76 -1.82 2.71 3.09
N THR A 77 -1.75 3.68 2.19
CA THR A 77 -2.14 3.52 0.79
C THR A 77 -0.92 3.71 -0.09
N LEU A 78 -0.58 2.68 -0.86
CA LEU A 78 0.46 2.71 -1.88
C LEU A 78 -0.22 2.56 -3.24
N SER A 79 -0.32 3.65 -4.01
CA SER A 79 -1.09 3.63 -5.25
C SER A 79 -0.43 4.26 -6.47
N GLY A 80 -0.55 3.60 -7.62
CA GLY A 80 -0.05 4.17 -8.87
C GLY A 80 1.48 4.26 -8.94
N ASN A 81 2.21 3.57 -8.08
CA ASN A 81 3.67 3.58 -8.11
C ASN A 81 4.20 2.62 -9.18
N SER A 82 5.30 2.98 -9.83
CA SER A 82 5.85 2.23 -10.97
C SER A 82 7.32 1.89 -10.81
N ALA A 83 7.71 0.68 -11.22
CA ALA A 83 9.09 0.22 -11.22
C ALA A 83 9.46 -0.46 -12.55
N GLY A 84 10.68 -0.27 -13.04
CA GLY A 84 11.14 -0.92 -14.27
C GLY A 84 11.34 -2.44 -14.17
N THR A 85 11.42 -3.01 -12.97
CA THR A 85 11.78 -4.43 -12.75
C THR A 85 10.89 -5.09 -11.70
N LEU A 86 11.10 -4.83 -10.41
CA LEU A 86 10.42 -5.51 -9.30
C LEU A 86 9.64 -4.53 -8.42
N GLY A 87 8.41 -4.89 -8.04
CA GLY A 87 7.66 -4.19 -7.00
C GLY A 87 7.34 -2.75 -7.35
N GLY A 88 6.26 -2.51 -8.09
CA GLY A 88 5.77 -1.15 -8.36
C GLY A 88 5.48 -0.41 -7.04
N GLY A 89 4.75 -1.06 -6.14
CA GLY A 89 4.52 -0.57 -4.78
C GLY A 89 5.73 -0.80 -3.88
N ILE A 90 6.07 -2.07 -3.63
CA ILE A 90 7.09 -2.50 -2.68
C ILE A 90 8.06 -3.49 -3.34
N ALA A 91 9.36 -3.19 -3.28
CA ALA A 91 10.43 -4.15 -3.49
C ALA A 91 11.22 -4.35 -2.19
N ALA A 92 11.26 -5.57 -1.64
CA ALA A 92 11.91 -5.82 -0.36
C ALA A 92 12.56 -7.21 -0.24
N GLY A 93 13.49 -7.37 0.70
CA GLY A 93 13.84 -8.70 1.20
C GLY A 93 12.67 -9.29 1.99
N THR A 94 12.24 -8.56 3.02
CA THR A 94 11.11 -8.93 3.89
C THR A 94 10.08 -7.82 3.95
N ALA A 95 8.79 -8.15 3.77
CA ALA A 95 7.69 -7.20 3.90
C ALA A 95 6.63 -7.66 4.91
N ALA A 96 6.19 -6.76 5.77
CA ALA A 96 5.00 -6.92 6.59
C ALA A 96 4.00 -5.82 6.21
N VAL A 97 2.84 -6.21 5.68
CA VAL A 97 1.80 -5.28 5.24
C VAL A 97 0.52 -5.58 6.01
N SER A 98 -0.07 -4.57 6.63
CA SER A 98 -1.27 -4.73 7.45
C SER A 98 -2.22 -3.57 7.30
N ASN A 99 -3.54 -3.82 7.28
CA ASN A 99 -4.55 -2.76 7.20
C ASN A 99 -4.29 -1.77 6.06
N SER A 100 -3.75 -2.21 4.93
CA SER A 100 -3.20 -1.32 3.90
C SER A 100 -3.80 -1.60 2.54
N THR A 101 -3.76 -0.61 1.66
CA THR A 101 -4.22 -0.73 0.28
C THR A 101 -3.06 -0.52 -0.69
N LEU A 102 -2.73 -1.54 -1.47
CA LEU A 102 -1.76 -1.49 -2.55
C LEU A 102 -2.50 -1.68 -3.88
N SER A 103 -2.63 -0.63 -4.70
CA SER A 103 -3.42 -0.72 -5.94
C SER A 103 -2.91 0.16 -7.07
N GLY A 104 -3.15 -0.26 -8.31
CA GLY A 104 -2.71 0.49 -9.50
C GLY A 104 -1.19 0.59 -9.64
N ASN A 105 -0.41 -0.17 -8.86
CA ASN A 105 1.04 -0.17 -8.97
C ASN A 105 1.49 -1.08 -10.12
N SER A 106 2.61 -0.75 -10.76
CA SER A 106 3.09 -1.46 -11.94
C SER A 106 4.58 -1.80 -11.87
N ALA A 107 4.94 -3.00 -12.36
CA ALA A 107 6.33 -3.43 -12.49
C ALA A 107 6.64 -3.94 -13.90
N GLY A 108 7.85 -3.68 -14.40
CA GLY A 108 8.28 -4.08 -15.74
C GLY A 108 8.59 -5.59 -15.90
N SER A 109 8.63 -6.38 -14.84
CA SER A 109 8.90 -7.83 -14.88
C SER A 109 7.91 -8.62 -14.01
N SER A 110 8.01 -9.95 -13.96
CA SER A 110 7.07 -10.88 -13.28
C SER A 110 7.09 -10.83 -11.73
N GLY A 111 7.38 -9.68 -11.16
CA GLY A 111 7.78 -9.51 -9.77
C GLY A 111 6.69 -9.02 -8.81
N GLY A 112 5.41 -9.04 -9.18
CA GLY A 112 4.36 -8.36 -8.41
C GLY A 112 4.41 -6.85 -8.63
N GLY A 113 3.41 -6.31 -9.33
CA GLY A 113 3.19 -4.87 -9.44
C GLY A 113 2.93 -4.23 -8.07
N GLY A 114 2.21 -4.93 -7.19
CA GLY A 114 2.01 -4.53 -5.79
C GLY A 114 3.25 -4.82 -4.93
N ILE A 115 3.54 -6.10 -4.68
CA ILE A 115 4.63 -6.56 -3.81
C ILE A 115 5.57 -7.51 -4.56
N GLY A 116 6.85 -7.13 -4.61
CA GLY A 116 7.95 -8.00 -4.97
C GLY A 116 8.90 -8.21 -3.78
N ALA A 117 8.74 -9.31 -3.05
CA ALA A 117 9.59 -9.59 -1.89
C ALA A 117 10.06 -11.04 -1.82
N ASN A 118 11.18 -11.31 -1.14
CA ASN A 118 11.59 -12.71 -0.90
C ASN A 118 10.66 -13.38 0.11
N THR A 119 10.22 -12.63 1.12
CA THR A 119 9.22 -13.08 2.09
C THR A 119 8.27 -11.93 2.41
N ALA A 120 6.97 -12.20 2.38
CA ALA A 120 5.96 -11.24 2.76
C ALA A 120 4.88 -11.87 3.66
N THR A 121 4.49 -11.12 4.68
CA THR A 121 3.31 -11.38 5.50
C THR A 121 2.32 -10.26 5.25
N VAL A 122 1.09 -10.62 4.90
CA VAL A 122 0.04 -9.65 4.58
C VAL A 122 -1.19 -9.95 5.43
N SER A 123 -1.79 -8.96 6.08
CA SER A 123 -3.03 -9.14 6.83
C SER A 123 -3.99 -7.97 6.68
N ASN A 124 -5.28 -8.24 6.69
CA ASN A 124 -6.33 -7.22 6.64
C ASN A 124 -6.11 -6.16 5.54
N SER A 125 -5.54 -6.53 4.40
CA SER A 125 -5.06 -5.61 3.37
C SER A 125 -5.64 -5.91 2.00
N ILE A 126 -5.77 -4.88 1.18
CA ILE A 126 -6.17 -4.99 -0.22
C ILE A 126 -4.92 -4.90 -1.08
N ILE A 127 -4.69 -5.91 -1.93
CA ILE A 127 -3.69 -5.86 -3.01
C ILE A 127 -4.41 -6.22 -4.31
N SER A 128 -4.85 -5.20 -5.04
CA SER A 128 -5.71 -5.37 -6.21
C SER A 128 -5.48 -4.27 -7.25
N GLY A 129 -5.72 -4.59 -8.53
CA GLY A 129 -5.56 -3.66 -9.63
C GLY A 129 -4.10 -3.31 -9.92
N ASN A 130 -3.14 -4.11 -9.45
CA ASN A 130 -1.75 -3.94 -9.81
C ASN A 130 -1.46 -4.65 -11.14
N SER A 131 -0.31 -4.35 -11.75
CA SER A 131 0.01 -4.87 -13.08
C SER A 131 1.50 -5.17 -13.28
N THR A 132 1.78 -6.07 -14.21
CA THR A 132 3.13 -6.33 -14.71
C THR A 132 3.11 -6.34 -16.24
N SER A 133 4.16 -5.86 -16.90
CA SER A 133 4.27 -5.95 -18.37
C SER A 133 4.62 -7.37 -18.87
N ALA A 134 5.15 -8.21 -17.98
CA ALA A 134 5.31 -9.63 -18.24
C ALA A 134 4.04 -10.40 -17.85
N SER A 135 3.75 -11.49 -18.56
CA SER A 135 2.76 -12.48 -18.10
C SER A 135 3.16 -13.00 -16.72
N GLY A 136 2.21 -13.06 -15.79
CA GLY A 136 2.44 -13.64 -14.46
C GLY A 136 1.79 -12.84 -13.35
N ASN A 137 2.44 -12.89 -12.19
CA ASN A 137 1.88 -12.44 -10.93
C ASN A 137 1.84 -10.90 -10.83
N ARG A 138 0.65 -10.35 -11.04
CA ARG A 138 0.41 -8.90 -11.06
C ARG A 138 0.39 -8.27 -9.68
N GLU A 139 -0.06 -9.00 -8.68
CA GLU A 139 -0.31 -8.48 -7.33
C GLU A 139 0.89 -8.76 -6.42
N CYS A 140 1.30 -10.03 -6.33
CA CYS A 140 2.40 -10.48 -5.48
C CYS A 140 3.33 -11.45 -6.21
N ASN A 141 4.65 -11.32 -6.06
CA ASN A 141 5.51 -12.45 -6.40
C ASN A 141 5.27 -13.66 -5.45
N THR A 142 5.90 -14.80 -5.73
CA THR A 142 5.73 -16.05 -4.94
C THR A 142 6.24 -15.98 -3.49
N GLY A 143 6.69 -14.81 -3.02
CA GLY A 143 7.27 -14.62 -1.68
C GLY A 143 6.25 -14.37 -0.58
N VAL A 144 4.96 -14.18 -0.87
CA VAL A 144 3.96 -14.04 0.20
C VAL A 144 3.73 -15.39 0.86
N ALA A 145 4.20 -15.52 2.09
CA ALA A 145 4.26 -16.78 2.84
C ALA A 145 3.13 -16.91 3.88
N ALA A 146 2.53 -15.80 4.30
CA ALA A 146 1.44 -15.78 5.25
C ALA A 146 0.43 -14.68 4.89
N ALA A 147 -0.84 -15.07 4.85
CA ALA A 147 -1.93 -14.19 4.47
C ALA A 147 -3.21 -14.52 5.26
N SER A 148 -3.82 -13.52 5.91
CA SER A 148 -5.09 -13.67 6.61
C SER A 148 -5.96 -12.43 6.44
N PHE A 149 -7.25 -12.64 6.10
CA PHE A 149 -8.24 -11.56 5.96
C PHE A 149 -7.84 -10.52 4.90
N ASN A 150 -7.20 -10.93 3.81
CA ASN A 150 -6.85 -10.02 2.72
C ASN A 150 -7.82 -10.14 1.57
N LEU A 151 -7.81 -9.13 0.70
CA LEU A 151 -8.43 -9.20 -0.62
C LEU A 151 -7.33 -9.10 -1.66
N PHE A 152 -7.21 -10.13 -2.51
CA PHE A 152 -6.20 -10.23 -3.54
C PHE A 152 -6.80 -10.26 -4.93
N GLY A 153 -6.28 -9.41 -5.80
CA GLY A 153 -6.65 -9.39 -7.20
C GLY A 153 -8.10 -9.01 -7.46
N PHE A 154 -8.63 -9.46 -8.60
CA PHE A 154 -9.93 -9.08 -9.15
C PHE A 154 -10.31 -10.05 -10.26
N ASN A 155 -11.58 -10.08 -10.67
CA ASN A 155 -12.09 -10.98 -11.72
C ASN A 155 -11.75 -12.46 -11.52
N ASN A 156 -11.85 -12.95 -10.28
CA ASN A 156 -11.52 -14.31 -9.86
C ASN A 156 -10.05 -14.71 -10.10
N ASP A 157 -9.14 -13.73 -10.13
CA ASP A 157 -7.70 -13.96 -10.26
C ASP A 157 -6.95 -13.20 -9.16
N GLU A 158 -6.32 -13.94 -8.26
CA GLU A 158 -5.54 -13.47 -7.13
C GLU A 158 -4.23 -12.76 -7.51
N GLY A 159 -3.85 -12.81 -8.78
CA GLY A 159 -2.65 -12.17 -9.32
C GLY A 159 -1.36 -12.62 -8.65
N GLY A 160 -1.30 -13.89 -8.21
CA GLY A 160 -0.11 -14.55 -7.67
C GLY A 160 0.12 -14.41 -6.17
N CYS A 161 -0.79 -13.76 -5.44
CA CYS A 161 -0.81 -13.82 -3.98
C CYS A 161 -1.44 -15.16 -3.53
N PRO A 162 -1.05 -15.74 -2.37
CA PRO A 162 -1.61 -17.00 -1.90
C PRO A 162 -3.07 -16.86 -1.45
N THR A 163 -3.90 -17.84 -1.81
CA THR A 163 -5.33 -17.89 -1.50
C THR A 163 -5.61 -19.01 -0.49
N THR A 164 -5.23 -18.82 0.77
CA THR A 164 -5.53 -19.79 1.83
C THR A 164 -6.38 -19.15 2.94
N GLY A 165 -7.21 -19.95 3.61
CA GLY A 165 -7.97 -19.49 4.78
C GLY A 165 -8.93 -18.33 4.47
N SER A 166 -8.89 -17.28 5.30
CA SER A 166 -9.83 -16.15 5.29
C SER A 166 -9.58 -15.09 4.21
N ASN A 167 -8.80 -15.39 3.16
CA ASN A 167 -8.54 -14.42 2.09
C ASN A 167 -9.64 -14.46 1.03
N ILE A 168 -9.91 -13.31 0.41
CA ILE A 168 -10.91 -13.11 -0.63
C ILE A 168 -10.21 -12.93 -1.97
N VAL A 169 -10.67 -13.68 -2.98
CA VAL A 169 -10.41 -13.41 -4.40
C VAL A 169 -11.74 -12.97 -5.00
N PRO A 170 -11.93 -11.67 -5.25
CA PRO A 170 -13.23 -11.15 -5.65
C PRO A 170 -13.53 -11.49 -7.10
N SER A 171 -14.82 -11.69 -7.39
CA SER A 171 -15.33 -11.88 -8.75
C SER A 171 -15.50 -10.56 -9.51
N GLU A 172 -15.48 -9.47 -8.75
CA GLU A 172 -15.69 -8.09 -9.14
C GLU A 172 -14.51 -7.49 -9.91
N ASP A 173 -14.81 -6.52 -10.76
CA ASP A 173 -13.81 -5.64 -11.37
C ASP A 173 -13.20 -4.69 -10.32
N VAL A 174 -11.99 -4.16 -10.60
CA VAL A 174 -11.26 -3.27 -9.66
C VAL A 174 -12.09 -2.08 -9.19
N ASN A 175 -12.90 -1.48 -10.07
CA ASN A 175 -13.73 -0.31 -9.76
C ASN A 175 -14.96 -0.64 -8.89
N GLN A 176 -15.26 -1.91 -8.68
CA GLN A 176 -16.28 -2.38 -7.73
C GLN A 176 -15.66 -2.77 -6.38
N ILE A 177 -14.33 -2.88 -6.32
CA ILE A 177 -13.58 -3.18 -5.09
C ILE A 177 -13.11 -1.88 -4.42
N LEU A 178 -12.57 -0.94 -5.22
CA LEU A 178 -11.95 0.30 -4.78
C LEU A 178 -12.38 1.48 -5.65
N ASP A 179 -12.65 2.62 -5.01
CA ASP A 179 -12.73 3.90 -5.69
C ASP A 179 -11.34 4.45 -6.04
N SER A 180 -11.29 5.49 -6.86
CA SER A 180 -10.05 6.19 -7.17
C SER A 180 -9.41 6.83 -5.94
N LEU A 181 -8.09 6.99 -5.95
CA LEU A 181 -7.35 7.69 -4.90
C LEU A 181 -7.83 9.15 -4.80
N ALA A 182 -8.43 9.50 -3.66
CA ALA A 182 -9.00 10.82 -3.43
C ALA A 182 -8.81 11.28 -1.98
N ASP A 183 -9.11 12.55 -1.72
CA ASP A 183 -9.29 13.04 -0.35
C ASP A 183 -10.66 12.61 0.16
N ASN A 184 -10.71 11.44 0.80
CA ASN A 184 -11.92 10.86 1.36
C ASN A 184 -12.14 11.27 2.83
N GLY A 185 -11.74 12.51 3.16
CA GLY A 185 -11.85 13.10 4.49
C GLY A 185 -10.59 12.94 5.37
N GLY A 186 -9.46 12.55 4.78
CA GLY A 186 -8.20 12.31 5.50
C GLY A 186 -7.48 13.60 5.85
N PHE A 187 -7.83 14.19 7.00
CA PHE A 187 -7.24 15.44 7.47
C PHE A 187 -6.35 15.22 8.69
N ILE A 188 -5.05 15.49 8.55
CA ILE A 188 -4.13 15.52 9.69
C ILE A 188 -3.61 16.96 9.83
N PRO A 189 -3.83 17.61 10.99
CA PRO A 189 -3.22 18.91 11.28
C PRO A 189 -1.70 18.83 11.11
N GLY A 190 -1.13 19.66 10.23
CA GLY A 190 0.31 19.84 10.12
C GLY A 190 0.83 20.83 11.17
N ALA A 191 2.04 21.37 10.95
CA ALA A 191 2.52 22.53 11.71
C ALA A 191 1.49 23.69 11.67
N PRO A 192 1.48 24.64 12.63
CA PRO A 192 0.50 25.72 12.65
C PRO A 192 0.39 26.42 11.29
N GLY A 193 -0.78 26.30 10.64
CA GLY A 193 -1.07 26.87 9.33
C GLY A 193 -0.80 25.97 8.11
N SER A 194 -0.39 24.71 8.28
CA SER A 194 -0.22 23.73 7.19
C SER A 194 -1.14 22.53 7.37
N THR A 195 -1.89 22.17 6.32
CA THR A 195 -2.72 20.96 6.26
C THR A 195 -2.06 19.95 5.34
N VAL A 196 -1.80 18.73 5.83
CA VAL A 196 -1.37 17.62 4.97
C VAL A 196 -2.61 16.80 4.63
N THR A 197 -2.93 16.74 3.34
CA THR A 197 -3.99 15.88 2.82
C THR A 197 -3.45 14.46 2.68
N ILE A 198 -4.08 13.52 3.38
CA ILE A 198 -3.82 12.08 3.26
C ILE A 198 -4.91 11.49 2.38
N GLN A 199 -4.53 11.10 1.16
CA GLN A 199 -5.44 10.47 0.23
C GLN A 199 -5.50 8.96 0.47
N THR A 200 -6.69 8.39 0.44
CA THR A 200 -6.92 6.95 0.54
C THR A 200 -8.00 6.56 -0.46
N GLN A 201 -8.10 5.27 -0.78
CA GLN A 201 -9.17 4.77 -1.64
C GLN A 201 -10.33 4.31 -0.77
N SER A 202 -11.52 4.86 -1.01
CA SER A 202 -12.74 4.41 -0.37
C SER A 202 -13.20 3.08 -0.97
N LEU A 203 -14.09 2.41 -0.24
CA LEU A 203 -14.77 1.21 -0.70
C LEU A 203 -16.14 1.62 -1.27
N PRO A 204 -16.43 1.33 -2.56
CA PRO A 204 -17.74 1.59 -3.13
C PRO A 204 -18.79 0.67 -2.50
N ALA A 205 -20.07 1.06 -2.61
CA ALA A 205 -21.18 0.28 -2.08
C ALA A 205 -21.21 -1.14 -2.68
N GLY A 206 -21.25 -2.15 -1.81
CA GLY A 206 -21.21 -3.56 -2.20
C GLY A 206 -19.80 -4.12 -2.41
N SER A 207 -18.74 -3.34 -2.14
CA SER A 207 -17.37 -3.85 -2.18
C SER A 207 -17.21 -5.07 -1.27
N PRO A 208 -16.56 -6.15 -1.74
CA PRO A 208 -16.33 -7.36 -0.96
C PRO A 208 -15.33 -7.16 0.20
N ALA A 209 -14.70 -5.98 0.32
CA ALA A 209 -13.82 -5.64 1.43
C ALA A 209 -14.58 -5.11 2.67
N ILE A 210 -15.87 -4.76 2.53
CA ILE A 210 -16.68 -4.16 3.60
C ILE A 210 -17.08 -5.22 4.62
N ASN A 211 -16.79 -4.97 5.91
CA ASN A 211 -16.97 -5.85 7.07
C ASN A 211 -16.37 -7.26 6.87
N ALA A 212 -15.33 -7.37 6.05
CA ALA A 212 -14.75 -8.65 5.65
C ALA A 212 -13.40 -8.95 6.31
N GLY A 213 -12.90 -8.03 7.14
CA GLY A 213 -11.63 -8.15 7.82
C GLY A 213 -11.63 -9.13 8.99
N ASP A 214 -10.60 -9.04 9.83
CA ASP A 214 -10.47 -9.91 11.00
C ASP A 214 -11.61 -9.62 12.02
N PRO A 215 -12.54 -10.57 12.28
CA PRO A 215 -13.62 -10.38 13.24
C PRO A 215 -13.13 -10.25 14.69
N ASN A 216 -11.88 -10.63 14.95
CA ASN A 216 -11.23 -10.48 16.26
C ASN A 216 -10.23 -9.32 16.28
N PHE A 217 -10.28 -8.42 15.29
CA PHE A 217 -9.39 -7.26 15.24
C PHE A 217 -9.45 -6.49 16.57
N LYS A 218 -8.26 -6.20 17.10
CA LYS A 218 -8.09 -5.39 18.29
C LYS A 218 -7.27 -4.18 17.93
N THR A 219 -7.74 -3.02 18.37
CA THR A 219 -6.94 -1.81 18.26
C THR A 219 -5.67 -1.94 19.11
N PRO A 220 -4.57 -1.27 18.73
CA PRO A 220 -4.41 -0.31 17.63
C PRO A 220 -4.21 -0.94 16.22
N PRO A 221 -4.41 -0.15 15.12
CA PRO A 221 -4.82 1.26 15.13
C PRO A 221 -6.30 1.46 15.52
N ASP A 222 -6.59 2.54 16.26
CA ASP A 222 -7.96 2.93 16.66
C ASP A 222 -8.78 3.55 15.52
N PHE A 223 -8.07 4.09 14.52
CA PHE A 223 -8.64 4.77 13.36
C PHE A 223 -8.14 4.16 12.06
N ASP A 224 -8.91 4.31 10.99
CA ASP A 224 -8.39 4.03 9.64
C ASP A 224 -7.33 5.06 9.21
N GLN A 225 -6.82 4.97 7.98
CA GLN A 225 -5.72 5.81 7.51
C GLN A 225 -6.01 7.32 7.64
N ARG A 226 -7.29 7.73 7.60
CA ARG A 226 -7.70 9.13 7.68
C ARG A 226 -7.43 9.75 9.05
N GLY A 227 -7.30 8.91 10.08
CA GLY A 227 -6.97 9.32 11.43
C GLY A 227 -8.21 9.67 12.28
N SER A 228 -8.01 10.54 13.27
CA SER A 228 -9.03 10.84 14.28
C SER A 228 -10.36 11.27 13.65
N GLY A 229 -11.46 10.67 14.12
CA GLY A 229 -12.80 10.87 13.54
C GLY A 229 -13.26 9.75 12.61
N PHE A 230 -12.37 8.82 12.25
CA PHE A 230 -12.67 7.65 11.41
C PHE A 230 -12.30 6.35 12.13
N PRO A 231 -13.12 5.88 13.08
CA PRO A 231 -12.86 4.65 13.82
C PRO A 231 -12.55 3.48 12.89
N ARG A 232 -11.63 2.61 13.32
CA ARG A 232 -11.20 1.41 12.57
C ARG A 232 -12.18 0.24 12.67
N ILE A 233 -13.21 0.36 13.50
CA ILE A 233 -14.26 -0.65 13.61
C ILE A 233 -15.58 0.10 13.61
N VAL A 234 -16.35 -0.08 12.54
CA VAL A 234 -17.75 0.32 12.45
C VAL A 234 -18.59 -0.94 12.27
N ASN A 235 -19.77 -1.00 12.90
CA ASN A 235 -20.71 -2.13 12.72
C ASN A 235 -20.15 -3.55 12.99
N THR A 236 -19.19 -3.68 13.91
CA THR A 236 -18.62 -4.91 14.53
C THR A 236 -17.41 -5.56 13.89
N THR A 237 -17.17 -5.43 12.58
CA THR A 237 -16.02 -6.05 11.90
C THR A 237 -15.28 -5.01 11.08
N VAL A 238 -13.95 -4.96 11.20
CA VAL A 238 -13.11 -4.06 10.41
C VAL A 238 -13.22 -4.38 8.92
N ASP A 239 -13.15 -3.36 8.08
CA ASP A 239 -12.99 -3.50 6.65
C ASP A 239 -11.56 -3.95 6.30
N ILE A 240 -11.43 -4.70 5.20
CA ILE A 240 -10.11 -5.02 4.64
C ILE A 240 -9.55 -3.76 3.96
N GLY A 241 -8.28 -3.43 4.20
CA GLY A 241 -7.58 -2.33 3.51
C GLY A 241 -7.29 -1.13 4.39
N ALA A 242 -6.97 0.03 3.81
CA ALA A 242 -6.60 1.24 4.56
C ALA A 242 -7.78 2.11 5.02
N PHE A 243 -8.99 1.80 4.57
CA PHE A 243 -10.19 2.59 4.75
C PHE A 243 -11.27 1.78 5.47
N GLU A 244 -12.04 2.44 6.33
CA GLU A 244 -13.23 1.90 6.99
C GLU A 244 -14.48 2.68 6.54
N VAL A 245 -15.46 2.00 5.96
CA VAL A 245 -16.77 2.57 5.65
C VAL A 245 -17.49 2.94 6.94
N GLN A 246 -18.02 4.16 6.97
CA GLN A 246 -18.71 4.74 8.13
C GLN A 246 -20.21 4.57 8.04
#